data_AF-T1K6K1-F1
#
_entry.id   AF-T1K6K1-F1
#
_cell.length_a   1.000
_cell.length_b   1.000
_cell.length_c   1.000
_cell.angle_alpha   90.00
_cell.angle_beta   90.00
_cell.angle_gamma   90.00
#
_symmetry.space_group_name_H-M   'P 1'
#
loop_
_entity.id
_entity.type
_entity.pdbx_description
1 polymer ?
#
loop_
_entity_poly.entity_id
_entity_poly.type
_entity_poly.pdbx_seq_one_letter_code
_entity_poly.pdbx_strand_id
1 'polypeptide(L)'
;MFASFVTATAINICKQLIGDAFRNSEHTIISWQAQYSVSSLASSSSSPQPQSNILEPLKLLPTLTKASEFHLLYKVFIMASKEDDKLSASKITASGPGLVMGETGGICQFNVYTHYIPKFKGDFDPRSELAFSMDGPSLPVPLKVDAVDETRGVMDVTYTPLLPGNYSINIKYHGEHISGSPFKVKIEGESIKQFTLTSKVKVYGPNLKNGKANELNTVYIDIDDPSIKGGLAASMAGPKTAKVNLKMVEEKETVFKVTYSPTIKGNYLLYVKIAETNVPGSPFSIIVSP
;
A
#
# COMPACT_ATOMS: atom_id res chain seq x y z
N MET A 1 -34.91 -12.40 -6.59
CA MET A 1 -34.85 -11.21 -7.47
C MET A 1 -35.59 -9.99 -6.88
N PHE A 2 -36.75 -10.16 -6.23
CA PHE A 2 -37.47 -9.05 -5.56
C PHE A 2 -36.92 -8.66 -4.17
N ALA A 3 -36.48 -9.61 -3.33
CA ALA A 3 -35.90 -9.31 -2.01
C ALA A 3 -34.60 -8.46 -2.08
N SER A 4 -33.81 -8.67 -3.13
CA SER A 4 -32.60 -7.91 -3.45
C SER A 4 -32.88 -6.49 -3.98
N PHE A 5 -34.10 -6.24 -4.48
CA PHE A 5 -34.50 -4.94 -5.00
C PHE A 5 -35.01 -4.02 -3.87
N VAL A 6 -35.77 -4.60 -2.93
CA VAL A 6 -36.28 -3.89 -1.74
C VAL A 6 -35.14 -3.44 -0.82
N THR A 7 -34.08 -4.24 -0.67
CA THR A 7 -32.89 -3.86 0.10
C THR A 7 -32.08 -2.75 -0.57
N ALA A 8 -31.89 -2.79 -1.88
CA ALA A 8 -31.16 -1.75 -2.61
C ALA A 8 -31.88 -0.38 -2.56
N THR A 9 -33.22 -0.38 -2.68
CA THR A 9 -34.02 0.85 -2.57
C THR A 9 -34.01 1.39 -1.13
N ALA A 10 -34.16 0.53 -0.12
CA ALA A 10 -34.11 0.94 1.28
C ALA A 10 -32.72 1.49 1.69
N ILE A 11 -31.64 0.89 1.17
CA ILE A 11 -30.26 1.34 1.38
C ILE A 11 -30.00 2.68 0.70
N ASN A 12 -30.50 2.89 -0.52
CA ASN A 12 -30.36 4.18 -1.22
C ASN A 12 -31.16 5.29 -0.53
N ILE A 13 -32.35 4.98 -0.02
CA ILE A 13 -33.15 5.92 0.78
C ILE A 13 -32.41 6.26 2.08
N CYS A 14 -31.86 5.28 2.80
CA CYS A 14 -31.08 5.56 4.02
C CYS A 14 -29.81 6.39 3.73
N LYS A 15 -29.09 6.11 2.62
CA LYS A 15 -27.93 6.89 2.19
C LYS A 15 -28.29 8.34 1.83
N GLN A 16 -29.43 8.55 1.17
CA GLN A 16 -29.94 9.87 0.81
C GLN A 16 -30.37 10.65 2.06
N LEU A 17 -31.09 9.99 2.97
CA LEU A 17 -31.53 10.57 4.25
C LEU A 17 -30.35 10.97 5.15
N ILE A 18 -29.29 10.15 5.21
CA ILE A 18 -28.08 10.44 6.01
C ILE A 18 -27.24 11.54 5.34
N GLY A 19 -27.13 11.54 4.01
CA GLY A 19 -26.42 12.59 3.25
C GLY A 19 -27.09 13.96 3.34
N ASP A 20 -28.43 14.00 3.29
CA ASP A 20 -29.21 15.23 3.39
C ASP A 20 -29.28 15.75 4.83
N ALA A 21 -29.32 14.87 5.84
CA ALA A 21 -29.22 15.23 7.25
C ALA A 21 -27.85 15.86 7.61
N PHE A 22 -26.77 15.40 6.98
CA PHE A 22 -25.44 16.00 7.15
C PHE A 22 -25.26 17.33 6.40
N ARG A 23 -26.00 17.56 5.31
CA ARG A 23 -25.96 18.83 4.56
C ARG A 23 -26.73 19.96 5.24
N ASN A 24 -27.73 19.65 6.05
CA ASN A 24 -28.67 20.62 6.62
C ASN A 24 -28.57 20.78 8.15
N SER A 25 -27.45 20.40 8.78
CA SER A 25 -27.17 20.85 10.16
C SER A 25 -26.89 22.35 10.11
N GLU A 26 -27.89 23.21 10.21
CA GLU A 26 -28.21 23.82 11.51
C GLU A 26 -29.68 24.17 11.74
N HIS A 27 -30.58 24.01 10.77
CA HIS A 27 -32.00 24.31 11.00
C HIS A 27 -32.86 23.35 10.21
N THR A 28 -33.96 22.89 10.82
CA THR A 28 -35.07 22.09 10.23
C THR A 28 -35.14 20.62 10.70
N ILE A 29 -35.17 20.39 12.03
CA ILE A 29 -35.57 19.09 12.60
C ILE A 29 -37.11 19.01 12.81
N ILE A 30 -37.80 20.16 12.87
CA ILE A 30 -39.20 20.22 13.33
C ILE A 30 -40.24 20.04 12.19
N SER A 31 -39.90 20.32 10.92
CA SER A 31 -40.89 20.21 9.82
C SER A 31 -40.97 18.82 9.17
N TRP A 32 -40.08 17.89 9.51
CA TRP A 32 -39.98 16.59 8.82
C TRP A 32 -40.92 15.51 9.38
N GLN A 33 -41.40 15.64 10.62
CA GLN A 33 -42.33 14.67 11.24
C GLN A 33 -43.73 14.65 10.61
N ALA A 34 -44.07 15.62 9.75
CA ALA A 34 -45.42 15.73 9.19
C ALA A 34 -45.65 14.95 7.88
N GLN A 35 -44.61 14.42 7.22
CA GLN A 35 -44.74 13.94 5.83
C GLN A 35 -44.77 12.42 5.64
N TYR A 36 -44.50 11.62 6.68
CA TYR A 36 -44.53 10.15 6.56
C TYR A 36 -45.34 9.51 7.69
N SER A 37 -46.63 9.31 7.45
CA SER A 37 -47.43 8.36 8.22
C SER A 37 -47.04 6.93 7.85
N VAL A 38 -46.59 6.16 8.84
CA VAL A 38 -46.29 4.73 8.72
C VAL A 38 -47.62 3.97 8.64
N SER A 39 -48.19 3.83 7.44
CA SER A 39 -49.45 3.07 7.28
C SER A 39 -49.59 2.30 5.98
N SER A 40 -48.50 1.89 5.32
CA SER A 40 -48.59 1.07 4.09
C SER A 40 -47.85 -0.27 4.12
N LEU A 41 -47.31 -0.71 5.26
CA LEU A 41 -46.55 -1.97 5.35
C LEU A 41 -47.35 -3.20 5.83
N ALA A 42 -48.68 -3.11 5.93
CA ALA A 42 -49.51 -4.20 6.42
C ALA A 42 -50.52 -4.68 5.38
N SER A 43 -50.06 -5.33 4.31
CA SER A 43 -50.87 -6.33 3.60
C SER A 43 -50.07 -7.08 2.52
N SER A 44 -49.55 -8.26 2.84
CA SER A 44 -49.67 -9.50 2.05
C SER A 44 -48.62 -10.54 2.50
N SER A 45 -49.12 -11.68 2.97
CA SER A 45 -48.46 -12.98 3.16
C SER A 45 -47.75 -13.43 1.86
N SER A 46 -46.65 -14.20 1.82
CA SER A 46 -46.14 -15.32 2.63
C SER A 46 -44.68 -15.65 2.19
N SER A 47 -43.83 -16.17 3.10
CA SER A 47 -42.43 -16.68 2.92
C SER A 47 -41.24 -15.69 3.10
N PRO A 48 -40.03 -16.20 3.42
CA PRO A 48 -39.51 -16.43 4.77
C PRO A 48 -39.08 -15.12 5.47
N GLN A 49 -39.23 -15.07 6.78
CA GLN A 49 -38.80 -13.92 7.60
C GLN A 49 -37.31 -13.61 7.36
N PRO A 50 -36.92 -12.34 7.08
CA PRO A 50 -35.53 -11.92 7.19
C PRO A 50 -35.07 -12.16 8.63
N GLN A 51 -33.82 -12.62 8.83
CA GLN A 51 -33.29 -12.84 10.18
C GLN A 51 -33.53 -11.58 11.03
N SER A 52 -34.23 -11.77 12.15
CA SER A 52 -34.73 -10.73 13.07
C SER A 52 -33.69 -9.70 13.50
N ASN A 53 -32.40 -10.04 13.42
CA ASN A 53 -31.29 -9.26 13.94
C ASN A 53 -30.93 -8.00 13.12
N ILE A 54 -31.41 -7.87 11.88
CA ILE A 54 -31.08 -6.71 11.01
C ILE A 54 -32.17 -5.63 11.04
N LEU A 55 -33.42 -6.00 11.39
CA LEU A 55 -34.59 -5.09 11.35
C LEU A 55 -34.88 -4.41 12.69
N GLU A 56 -34.44 -4.96 13.82
CA GLU A 56 -34.62 -4.34 15.15
C GLU A 56 -33.97 -2.96 15.28
N PRO A 57 -32.73 -2.72 14.80
CA PRO A 57 -32.10 -1.40 14.91
C PRO A 57 -32.83 -0.32 14.09
N LEU A 58 -33.43 -0.70 12.96
CA LEU A 58 -34.18 0.20 12.08
C LEU A 58 -35.50 0.66 12.71
N LYS A 59 -36.09 -0.12 13.63
CA LYS A 59 -37.31 0.27 14.37
C LYS A 59 -37.06 1.37 15.40
N LEU A 60 -35.80 1.63 15.78
CA LEU A 60 -35.41 2.65 16.76
C LEU A 60 -35.12 4.01 16.13
N LEU A 61 -34.92 4.08 14.80
CA LEU A 61 -34.69 5.32 14.04
C LEU A 61 -35.65 6.48 14.37
N PRO A 62 -36.98 6.29 14.47
CA PRO A 62 -37.90 7.38 14.78
C PRO A 62 -37.84 7.89 16.23
N THR A 63 -37.05 7.25 17.12
CA THR A 63 -36.91 7.63 18.54
C THR A 63 -35.62 8.41 18.83
N LEU A 64 -34.71 8.52 17.85
CA LEU A 64 -33.43 9.20 18.01
C LEU A 64 -33.63 10.71 17.94
N THR A 65 -33.23 11.43 18.98
CA THR A 65 -33.46 12.89 19.09
C THR A 65 -32.16 13.68 19.19
N LYS A 66 -31.01 13.01 19.37
CA LYS A 66 -29.70 13.64 19.55
C LYS A 66 -28.72 13.21 18.47
N ALA A 67 -27.94 14.17 17.95
CA ALA A 67 -26.92 13.92 16.92
C ALA A 67 -25.88 12.84 17.30
N SER A 68 -25.57 12.70 18.60
CA SER A 68 -24.67 11.65 19.11
C SER A 68 -25.20 10.24 18.92
N GLU A 69 -26.52 10.05 18.93
CA GLU A 69 -27.17 8.74 18.77
C GLU A 69 -27.18 8.31 17.29
N PHE A 70 -27.32 9.27 16.37
CA PHE A 70 -27.13 9.06 14.93
C PHE A 70 -25.69 8.67 14.57
N HIS A 71 -24.68 9.24 15.23
CA HIS A 71 -23.28 8.84 15.03
C HIS A 71 -23.01 7.40 15.46
N LEU A 72 -23.64 6.95 16.55
CA LEU A 72 -23.54 5.58 17.03
C LEU A 72 -24.22 4.61 16.05
N LEU A 73 -25.42 4.96 15.58
CA LEU A 73 -26.16 4.17 14.59
C LEU A 73 -25.41 4.10 13.25
N TYR A 74 -24.78 5.19 12.83
CA TYR A 74 -23.93 5.24 11.65
C TYR A 74 -22.70 4.33 11.80
N LYS A 75 -22.03 4.36 12.96
CA LYS A 75 -20.93 3.42 13.25
C LYS A 75 -21.40 1.96 13.22
N VAL A 76 -22.53 1.65 13.84
CA VAL A 76 -23.11 0.29 13.85
C VAL A 76 -23.52 -0.14 12.44
N PHE A 77 -24.11 0.74 11.64
CA PHE A 77 -24.46 0.48 10.25
C PHE A 77 -23.21 0.25 9.38
N ILE A 78 -22.15 1.04 9.54
CA ILE A 78 -20.86 0.82 8.85
C ILE A 78 -20.23 -0.51 9.28
N MET A 79 -20.36 -0.88 10.56
CA MET A 79 -19.87 -2.16 11.09
C MET A 79 -20.69 -3.35 10.57
N ALA A 80 -22.00 -3.20 10.42
CA ALA A 80 -22.90 -4.24 9.89
C ALA A 80 -22.84 -4.34 8.35
N SER A 81 -22.62 -3.23 7.64
CA SER A 81 -22.41 -3.24 6.18
C SER A 81 -21.02 -3.75 5.78
N LYS A 82 -20.12 -3.94 6.75
CA LYS A 82 -18.76 -4.48 6.55
C LYS A 82 -18.76 -5.98 6.27
N GLU A 83 -19.87 -6.69 6.50
CA GLU A 83 -19.93 -8.16 6.35
C GLU A 83 -19.99 -8.64 4.89
N ASP A 84 -20.61 -7.88 3.98
CA ASP A 84 -20.82 -8.34 2.60
C ASP A 84 -19.69 -7.94 1.61
N ASP A 85 -18.82 -6.98 1.98
CA ASP A 85 -17.75 -6.45 1.12
C ASP A 85 -16.34 -6.76 1.66
N LYS A 86 -16.19 -7.76 2.55
CA LYS A 86 -14.88 -8.19 3.05
C LYS A 86 -14.06 -8.76 1.89
N LEU A 87 -12.96 -8.09 1.54
CA LEU A 87 -11.98 -8.63 0.60
C LEU A 87 -11.54 -10.01 1.11
N SER A 88 -11.61 -11.03 0.26
CA SER A 88 -11.15 -12.38 0.58
C SER A 88 -9.77 -12.61 -0.04
N ALA A 89 -8.93 -13.43 0.60
CA ALA A 89 -7.61 -13.78 0.07
C ALA A 89 -7.68 -14.34 -1.37
N SER A 90 -8.79 -15.02 -1.71
CA SER A 90 -9.05 -15.57 -3.04
C SER A 90 -9.25 -14.52 -4.15
N LYS A 91 -9.66 -13.29 -3.81
CA LYS A 91 -9.85 -12.17 -4.77
C LYS A 91 -8.55 -11.41 -5.04
N ILE A 92 -7.53 -11.62 -4.21
CA ILE A 92 -6.20 -11.05 -4.40
C ILE A 92 -5.42 -11.95 -5.35
N THR A 93 -4.84 -11.37 -6.38
CA THR A 93 -4.00 -12.09 -7.33
C THR A 93 -2.60 -11.50 -7.35
N ALA A 94 -1.63 -12.31 -7.75
CA ALA A 94 -0.27 -11.84 -7.99
C ALA A 94 0.23 -12.39 -9.32
N SER A 95 0.90 -11.56 -10.10
CA SER A 95 1.48 -11.95 -11.38
C SER A 95 2.72 -11.14 -11.71
N GLY A 96 3.67 -11.77 -12.37
CA GLY A 96 4.89 -11.14 -12.83
C GLY A 96 6.01 -12.17 -13.01
N PRO A 97 7.07 -11.82 -13.75
CA PRO A 97 8.18 -12.73 -14.00
C PRO A 97 8.86 -13.17 -12.71
N GLY A 98 8.94 -12.29 -11.71
CA GLY A 98 9.53 -12.58 -10.40
C GLY A 98 8.77 -13.60 -9.54
N LEU A 99 7.60 -14.09 -9.97
CA LEU A 99 6.91 -15.22 -9.30
C LEU A 99 7.23 -16.58 -9.94
N VAL A 100 8.03 -16.61 -11.01
CA VAL A 100 8.33 -17.84 -11.77
C VAL A 100 9.83 -18.07 -11.82
N MET A 101 10.60 -17.05 -12.20
CA MET A 101 12.04 -17.17 -12.38
C MET A 101 12.78 -15.87 -12.05
N GLY A 102 14.08 -15.98 -11.83
CA GLY A 102 14.96 -14.85 -11.59
C GLY A 102 16.43 -15.24 -11.71
N GLU A 103 17.29 -14.25 -11.59
CA GLU A 103 18.74 -14.41 -11.63
C GLU A 103 19.37 -13.83 -10.37
N THR A 104 20.42 -14.46 -9.87
CA THR A 104 21.20 -13.96 -8.73
C THR A 104 21.73 -12.55 -9.00
N GLY A 105 21.49 -11.62 -8.08
CA GLY A 105 21.92 -10.22 -8.19
C GLY A 105 20.99 -9.32 -9.01
N GLY A 106 20.02 -9.90 -9.74
CA GLY A 106 19.02 -9.15 -10.50
C GLY A 106 17.81 -8.70 -9.65
N ILE A 107 17.15 -7.61 -10.05
CA ILE A 107 15.80 -7.29 -9.52
C ILE A 107 14.82 -8.27 -10.13
N CYS A 108 14.15 -9.00 -9.27
CA CYS A 108 12.96 -9.76 -9.60
C CYS A 108 11.75 -8.96 -9.16
N GLN A 109 10.77 -8.81 -10.06
CA GLN A 109 9.61 -7.95 -9.84
C GLN A 109 8.31 -8.70 -10.15
N PHE A 110 7.29 -8.43 -9.35
CA PHE A 110 5.92 -8.85 -9.62
C PHE A 110 4.91 -7.88 -9.02
N ASN A 111 3.69 -7.92 -9.52
CA ASN A 111 2.60 -7.10 -9.03
C ASN A 111 1.59 -7.92 -8.24
N VAL A 112 1.00 -7.29 -7.23
CA VAL A 112 -0.12 -7.82 -6.46
C VAL A 112 -1.33 -6.93 -6.69
N TYR A 113 -2.45 -7.55 -7.06
CA TYR A 113 -3.69 -6.89 -7.40
C TYR A 113 -4.71 -7.21 -6.32
N THR A 114 -5.01 -6.21 -5.49
CA THR A 114 -6.09 -6.33 -4.49
C THR A 114 -7.47 -6.09 -5.10
N HIS A 115 -7.52 -5.45 -6.27
CA HIS A 115 -8.76 -5.01 -6.95
C HIS A 115 -9.67 -4.16 -6.06
N TYR A 116 -9.10 -3.60 -4.99
CA TYR A 116 -9.79 -2.76 -4.05
C TYR A 116 -9.72 -1.31 -4.50
N ILE A 117 -10.87 -0.66 -4.57
CA ILE A 117 -10.99 0.76 -4.89
C ILE A 117 -11.57 1.45 -3.65
N PRO A 118 -10.81 2.34 -2.98
CA PRO A 118 -11.30 3.02 -1.80
C PRO A 118 -12.54 3.85 -2.16
N LYS A 119 -13.64 3.66 -1.43
CA LYS A 119 -14.91 4.35 -1.71
C LYS A 119 -14.96 5.74 -1.07
N PHE A 120 -14.14 5.99 -0.05
CA PHE A 120 -14.05 7.26 0.67
C PHE A 120 -12.64 7.50 1.23
N LYS A 121 -12.33 8.74 1.59
CA LYS A 121 -11.05 9.10 2.20
C LYS A 121 -10.96 8.51 3.61
N GLY A 122 -9.94 7.70 3.87
CA GLY A 122 -9.78 6.98 5.14
C GLY A 122 -10.51 5.63 5.19
N ASP A 123 -10.97 5.13 4.04
CA ASP A 123 -11.42 3.75 3.91
C ASP A 123 -10.28 2.78 4.26
N PHE A 124 -10.65 1.61 4.78
CA PHE A 124 -9.69 0.62 5.22
C PHE A 124 -8.87 0.13 4.01
N ASP A 125 -7.55 0.18 4.09
CA ASP A 125 -6.69 -0.25 3.01
C ASP A 125 -6.22 -1.70 3.24
N PRO A 126 -6.76 -2.68 2.48
CA PRO A 126 -6.42 -4.09 2.66
C PRO A 126 -4.95 -4.38 2.36
N ARG A 127 -4.24 -3.48 1.66
CA ARG A 127 -2.80 -3.62 1.41
C ARG A 127 -1.99 -3.67 2.70
N SER A 128 -2.48 -3.05 3.77
CA SER A 128 -1.81 -2.99 5.07
C SER A 128 -1.77 -4.34 5.83
N GLU A 129 -2.60 -5.30 5.42
CA GLU A 129 -2.71 -6.63 6.06
C GLU A 129 -2.09 -7.74 5.23
N LEU A 130 -1.50 -7.41 4.08
CA LEU A 130 -0.75 -8.36 3.29
C LEU A 130 0.60 -8.63 3.94
N ALA A 131 0.87 -9.91 4.18
CA ALA A 131 2.14 -10.40 4.66
C ALA A 131 2.90 -11.09 3.53
N PHE A 132 4.15 -10.67 3.35
CA PHE A 132 5.07 -11.15 2.33
C PHE A 132 6.23 -11.88 2.99
N SER A 133 6.56 -13.08 2.52
CA SER A 133 7.76 -13.80 2.95
C SER A 133 8.29 -14.68 1.83
N MET A 134 9.59 -14.98 1.87
CA MET A 134 10.27 -15.80 0.88
C MET A 134 11.12 -16.85 1.60
N ASP A 135 10.80 -18.11 1.35
CA ASP A 135 11.54 -19.26 1.87
C ASP A 135 12.47 -19.80 0.78
N GLY A 136 13.67 -20.22 1.13
CA GLY A 136 14.61 -20.77 0.16
C GLY A 136 16.02 -20.98 0.70
N PRO A 137 17.00 -21.24 -0.19
CA PRO A 137 18.38 -21.56 0.19
C PRO A 137 19.19 -20.37 0.73
N SER A 138 18.74 -19.13 0.52
CA SER A 138 19.39 -17.95 1.10
C SER A 138 18.87 -17.61 2.50
N LEU A 139 19.64 -16.74 3.19
CA LEU A 139 19.10 -15.91 4.28
C LEU A 139 17.79 -15.22 3.82
N PRO A 140 16.88 -14.83 4.75
CA PRO A 140 15.60 -14.23 4.40
C PRO A 140 15.80 -13.13 3.35
N VAL A 141 15.23 -13.33 2.16
CA VAL A 141 15.30 -12.35 1.07
C VAL A 141 14.31 -11.25 1.38
N PRO A 142 14.76 -10.01 1.62
CA PRO A 142 13.84 -8.91 1.90
C PRO A 142 13.02 -8.61 0.64
N LEU A 143 11.69 -8.66 0.79
CA LEU A 143 10.75 -8.22 -0.23
C LEU A 143 10.48 -6.73 0.00
N LYS A 144 10.80 -5.91 -0.98
CA LYS A 144 10.49 -4.47 -0.98
C LYS A 144 9.15 -4.27 -1.65
N VAL A 145 8.24 -3.62 -0.94
CA VAL A 145 6.88 -3.34 -1.41
C VAL A 145 6.75 -1.84 -1.66
N ASP A 146 6.63 -1.45 -2.92
CA ASP A 146 6.34 -0.09 -3.35
C ASP A 146 4.85 0.02 -3.73
N ALA A 147 4.16 1.05 -3.26
CA ALA A 147 2.76 1.27 -3.60
C ALA A 147 2.66 1.87 -5.00
N VAL A 148 2.11 1.11 -5.95
CA VAL A 148 1.87 1.58 -7.32
C VAL A 148 0.38 1.74 -7.52
N ASP A 149 -0.06 3.00 -7.49
CA ASP A 149 -1.41 3.42 -7.85
C ASP A 149 -2.51 3.11 -6.81
N GLU A 150 -2.81 4.13 -5.99
CA GLU A 150 -3.95 4.14 -5.04
C GLU A 150 -5.30 3.99 -5.76
N THR A 151 -5.38 4.28 -7.07
CA THR A 151 -6.64 4.21 -7.82
C THR A 151 -6.96 2.83 -8.36
N ARG A 152 -5.96 1.92 -8.41
CA ARG A 152 -6.10 0.56 -8.96
C ARG A 152 -5.88 -0.56 -7.95
N GLY A 153 -5.43 -0.24 -6.74
CA GLY A 153 -5.17 -1.23 -5.70
C GLY A 153 -4.04 -2.20 -6.06
N VAL A 154 -3.04 -1.70 -6.80
CA VAL A 154 -1.87 -2.47 -7.23
C VAL A 154 -0.71 -2.21 -6.27
N MET A 155 0.11 -3.23 -6.04
CA MET A 155 1.35 -3.14 -5.30
C MET A 155 2.46 -3.68 -6.18
N ASP A 156 3.59 -3.00 -6.17
CA ASP A 156 4.80 -3.45 -6.83
C ASP A 156 5.73 -4.06 -5.80
N VAL A 157 6.13 -5.31 -6.05
CA VAL A 157 6.96 -6.05 -5.11
C VAL A 157 8.23 -6.45 -5.83
N THR A 158 9.35 -6.07 -5.23
CA THR A 158 10.69 -6.35 -5.76
C THR A 158 11.52 -7.11 -4.73
N TYR A 159 12.43 -7.94 -5.21
CA TYR A 159 13.44 -8.59 -4.39
C TYR A 159 14.69 -8.88 -5.22
N THR A 160 15.80 -9.14 -4.54
CA THR A 160 17.08 -9.48 -5.20
C THR A 160 17.67 -10.72 -4.53
N PRO A 161 17.57 -11.90 -5.16
CA PRO A 161 18.11 -13.12 -4.61
C PRO A 161 19.63 -13.17 -4.83
N LEU A 162 20.37 -13.75 -3.88
CA LEU A 162 21.84 -13.80 -3.93
C LEU A 162 22.40 -15.22 -4.10
N LEU A 163 21.58 -16.23 -3.87
CA LEU A 163 21.93 -17.62 -4.07
C LEU A 163 20.98 -18.26 -5.09
N PRO A 164 21.50 -19.10 -6.00
CA PRO A 164 20.65 -19.84 -6.92
C PRO A 164 19.88 -20.94 -6.16
N GLY A 165 18.79 -21.38 -6.75
CA GLY A 165 17.98 -22.48 -6.25
C GLY A 165 16.48 -22.23 -6.33
N ASN A 166 15.72 -23.12 -5.70
CA ASN A 166 14.27 -23.04 -5.68
C ASN A 166 13.79 -22.29 -4.44
N TYR A 167 12.99 -21.26 -4.65
CA TYR A 167 12.40 -20.44 -3.61
C TYR A 167 10.88 -20.57 -3.61
N SER A 168 10.27 -20.20 -2.49
CA SER A 168 8.82 -20.13 -2.34
C SER A 168 8.42 -18.77 -1.83
N ILE A 169 7.65 -18.01 -2.62
CA ILE A 169 7.10 -16.72 -2.21
C ILE A 169 5.71 -16.95 -1.61
N ASN A 170 5.57 -16.57 -0.34
CA ASN A 170 4.33 -16.63 0.41
C ASN A 170 3.71 -15.23 0.45
N ILE A 171 2.46 -15.13 0.00
CA ILE A 171 1.66 -13.91 0.07
C ILE A 171 0.38 -14.28 0.82
N LYS A 172 0.19 -13.70 2.00
CA LYS A 172 -0.93 -14.00 2.88
C LYS A 172 -1.75 -12.75 3.17
N TYR A 173 -3.07 -12.91 3.23
CA TYR A 173 -4.01 -11.88 3.66
C TYR A 173 -4.76 -12.42 4.89
N HIS A 174 -4.70 -11.69 6.02
CA HIS A 174 -5.19 -12.18 7.32
C HIS A 174 -4.69 -13.59 7.72
N GLY A 175 -3.45 -13.92 7.35
CA GLY A 175 -2.85 -15.23 7.63
C GLY A 175 -3.22 -16.35 6.65
N GLU A 176 -4.17 -16.12 5.73
CA GLU A 176 -4.54 -17.07 4.68
C GLU A 176 -3.78 -16.81 3.39
N HIS A 177 -3.40 -17.86 2.66
CA HIS A 177 -2.74 -17.73 1.35
C HIS A 177 -3.69 -17.14 0.31
N ILE A 178 -3.18 -16.21 -0.49
CA ILE A 178 -3.91 -15.75 -1.69
C ILE A 178 -3.91 -16.82 -2.78
N SER A 179 -4.74 -16.60 -3.80
CA SER A 179 -4.78 -17.46 -4.99
C SER A 179 -3.38 -17.60 -5.64
N GLY A 180 -2.89 -18.83 -5.74
CA GLY A 180 -1.58 -19.16 -6.31
C GLY A 180 -0.41 -19.16 -5.33
N SER A 181 -0.59 -18.63 -4.11
CA SER A 181 0.42 -18.74 -3.06
C SER A 181 0.39 -20.12 -2.40
N PRO A 182 1.54 -20.74 -2.10
CA PRO A 182 2.90 -20.25 -2.33
C PRO A 182 3.36 -20.38 -3.79
N PHE A 183 4.04 -19.35 -4.29
CA PHE A 183 4.60 -19.33 -5.65
C PHE A 183 5.99 -19.95 -5.67
N LYS A 184 6.22 -20.92 -6.54
CA LYS A 184 7.53 -21.56 -6.71
C LYS A 184 8.35 -20.78 -7.73
N VAL A 185 9.51 -20.29 -7.30
CA VAL A 185 10.42 -19.50 -8.13
C VAL A 185 11.74 -20.23 -8.30
N LYS A 186 12.23 -20.32 -9.54
CA LYS A 186 13.58 -20.83 -9.83
C LYS A 186 14.54 -19.66 -10.02
N ILE A 187 15.55 -19.56 -9.16
CA ILE A 187 16.64 -18.58 -9.29
C ILE A 187 17.85 -19.27 -9.89
N GLU A 188 18.35 -18.72 -11.00
CA GLU A 188 19.53 -19.20 -11.72
C GLU A 188 20.71 -18.23 -11.52
N GLY A 189 21.92 -18.64 -11.93
CA GLY A 189 23.16 -17.87 -11.79
C GLY A 189 24.10 -18.42 -10.72
N GLU A 190 25.13 -17.64 -10.39
CA GLU A 190 26.17 -18.03 -9.45
C GLU A 190 25.86 -17.56 -8.03
N SER A 191 26.41 -18.25 -7.02
CA SER A 191 26.28 -17.80 -5.63
C SER A 191 27.06 -16.50 -5.43
N ILE A 192 26.36 -15.41 -5.14
CA ILE A 192 26.97 -14.11 -4.93
C ILE A 192 27.16 -13.86 -3.43
N LYS A 193 28.41 -13.66 -3.01
CA LYS A 193 28.71 -13.23 -1.64
C LYS A 193 28.36 -11.74 -1.48
N GLN A 194 27.59 -11.40 -0.44
CA GLN A 194 27.18 -10.03 -0.14
C GLN A 194 28.35 -9.03 -0.14
N PHE A 195 29.49 -9.41 0.43
CA PHE A 195 30.68 -8.56 0.47
C PHE A 195 31.18 -8.21 -0.94
N THR A 196 31.21 -9.20 -1.84
CA THR A 196 31.64 -9.03 -3.23
C THR A 196 30.75 -8.06 -4.00
N LEU A 197 29.44 -8.01 -3.71
CA LEU A 197 28.53 -7.01 -4.27
C LEU A 197 28.90 -5.61 -3.82
N THR A 198 29.01 -5.40 -2.51
CA THR A 198 29.27 -4.07 -1.95
C THR A 198 30.59 -3.51 -2.43
N SER A 199 31.65 -4.34 -2.55
CA SER A 199 32.98 -3.89 -2.99
C SER A 199 33.05 -3.41 -4.44
N LYS A 200 32.11 -3.84 -5.30
CA LYS A 200 32.04 -3.41 -6.70
C LYS A 200 31.40 -2.02 -6.85
N VAL A 201 30.60 -1.59 -5.87
CA VAL A 201 29.91 -0.30 -5.93
C VAL A 201 30.80 0.84 -5.48
N LYS A 202 30.97 1.84 -6.34
CA LYS A 202 31.72 3.07 -6.08
C LYS A 202 30.77 4.26 -6.11
N VAL A 203 30.87 5.12 -5.10
CA VAL A 203 30.08 6.36 -5.03
C VAL A 203 31.03 7.55 -5.11
N TYR A 204 30.78 8.46 -6.05
CA TYR A 204 31.63 9.62 -6.29
C TYR A 204 30.82 10.80 -6.85
N GLY A 205 31.42 11.98 -6.92
CA GLY A 205 30.78 13.14 -7.54
C GLY A 205 31.09 14.45 -6.80
N PRO A 206 30.81 15.59 -7.44
CA PRO A 206 31.17 16.90 -6.91
C PRO A 206 30.46 17.21 -5.59
N ASN A 207 29.25 16.67 -5.38
CA ASN A 207 28.45 16.98 -4.20
C ASN A 207 28.45 15.88 -3.11
N LEU A 208 29.32 14.87 -3.20
CA LEU A 208 29.35 13.76 -2.23
C LEU A 208 29.84 14.16 -0.83
N LYS A 209 30.50 15.32 -0.69
CA LYS A 209 30.97 15.85 0.60
C LYS A 209 30.35 17.20 0.93
N ASN A 210 30.13 18.04 -0.08
CA ASN A 210 29.61 19.39 0.07
C ASN A 210 28.46 19.62 -0.91
N GLY A 211 27.31 20.06 -0.40
CA GLY A 211 26.16 20.45 -1.21
C GLY A 211 25.71 21.88 -0.92
N LYS A 212 24.74 22.36 -1.69
CA LYS A 212 24.11 23.67 -1.50
C LYS A 212 22.61 23.55 -1.33
N ALA A 213 22.05 24.37 -0.46
CA ALA A 213 20.62 24.46 -0.22
C ALA A 213 19.91 25.08 -1.42
N ASN A 214 18.71 24.59 -1.74
CA ASN A 214 17.86 25.05 -2.84
C ASN A 214 18.49 24.93 -4.25
N GLU A 215 19.62 24.23 -4.36
CA GLU A 215 20.25 23.89 -5.64
C GLU A 215 20.12 22.39 -5.94
N LEU A 216 20.31 22.01 -7.21
CA LEU A 216 20.38 20.61 -7.62
C LEU A 216 21.80 20.09 -7.41
N ASN A 217 21.96 19.18 -6.46
CA ASN A 217 23.24 18.55 -6.15
C ASN A 217 23.30 17.18 -6.84
N THR A 218 24.49 16.77 -7.30
CA THR A 218 24.67 15.54 -8.08
C THR A 218 25.79 14.65 -7.51
N VAL A 219 25.49 13.36 -7.44
CA VAL A 219 26.38 12.25 -7.09
C VAL A 219 26.17 11.13 -8.12
N TYR A 220 27.19 10.30 -8.31
CA TYR A 220 27.18 9.15 -9.21
C TYR A 220 27.46 7.88 -8.41
N ILE A 221 26.77 6.81 -8.80
CA ILE A 221 26.99 5.46 -8.31
C ILE A 221 27.38 4.61 -9.51
N ASP A 222 28.57 4.02 -9.48
CA ASP A 222 29.03 3.05 -10.47
C ASP A 222 29.05 1.66 -9.84
N ILE A 223 28.32 0.73 -10.43
CA ILE A 223 28.22 -0.64 -9.94
C ILE A 223 29.27 -1.58 -10.55
N ASP A 224 30.07 -1.12 -11.53
CA ASP A 224 31.14 -1.87 -12.23
C ASP A 224 30.69 -3.13 -12.99
N ASP A 225 29.53 -3.68 -12.65
CA ASP A 225 28.97 -4.92 -13.17
C ASP A 225 27.45 -4.74 -13.35
N PRO A 226 26.94 -4.76 -14.59
CA PRO A 226 25.52 -4.48 -14.87
C PRO A 226 24.58 -5.56 -14.32
N SER A 227 25.09 -6.77 -14.04
CA SER A 227 24.29 -7.87 -13.48
C SER A 227 23.89 -7.64 -12.03
N ILE A 228 24.53 -6.68 -11.34
CA ILE A 228 24.28 -6.38 -9.92
C ILE A 228 23.49 -5.08 -9.73
N LYS A 229 22.88 -4.56 -10.79
CA LYS A 229 21.94 -3.42 -10.68
C LYS A 229 20.75 -3.72 -9.78
N GLY A 230 20.48 -5.01 -9.54
CA GLY A 230 19.38 -5.46 -8.71
C GLY A 230 19.55 -5.05 -7.25
N GLY A 231 18.58 -4.31 -6.72
CA GLY A 231 18.55 -3.93 -5.31
C GLY A 231 19.46 -2.76 -4.96
N LEU A 232 19.95 -2.00 -5.95
CA LEU A 232 20.58 -0.71 -5.71
C LEU A 232 19.53 0.29 -5.21
N ALA A 233 19.76 0.85 -4.03
CA ALA A 233 18.89 1.83 -3.41
C ALA A 233 19.69 3.00 -2.85
N ALA A 234 19.20 4.22 -3.10
CA ALA A 234 19.74 5.44 -2.53
C ALA A 234 18.65 6.15 -1.71
N SER A 235 18.99 6.57 -0.50
CA SER A 235 18.09 7.35 0.36
C SER A 235 18.89 8.40 1.14
N MET A 236 18.25 9.47 1.56
CA MET A 236 18.93 10.57 2.23
C MET A 236 18.19 10.97 3.49
N ALA A 237 18.92 11.03 4.61
CA ALA A 237 18.44 11.59 5.87
C ALA A 237 19.04 12.98 6.05
N GLY A 238 18.26 13.89 6.64
CA GLY A 238 18.68 15.26 6.93
C GLY A 238 18.20 15.74 8.30
N PRO A 239 18.39 17.03 8.60
CA PRO A 239 17.80 17.65 9.78
C PRO A 239 16.28 17.42 9.85
N LYS A 240 15.69 17.34 11.05
CA LYS A 240 14.26 16.93 11.24
C LYS A 240 13.23 17.68 10.40
N THR A 241 13.49 18.93 10.03
CA THR A 241 12.60 19.76 9.23
C THR A 241 12.94 19.78 7.74
N ALA A 242 14.03 19.13 7.33
CA ALA A 242 14.47 19.10 5.95
C ALA A 242 13.60 18.17 5.11
N LYS A 243 13.08 18.72 4.02
CA LYS A 243 12.54 17.93 2.92
C LYS A 243 13.64 17.77 1.87
N VAL A 244 13.90 16.54 1.47
CA VAL A 244 14.88 16.22 0.44
C VAL A 244 14.19 15.45 -0.65
N ASN A 245 14.17 16.03 -1.85
CA ASN A 245 13.78 15.31 -3.04
C ASN A 245 15.02 14.61 -3.59
N LEU A 246 15.10 13.29 -3.46
CA LEU A 246 16.15 12.48 -4.07
C LEU A 246 15.59 11.75 -5.29
N LYS A 247 16.34 11.79 -6.39
CA LYS A 247 16.01 11.06 -7.63
C LYS A 247 17.25 10.31 -8.10
N MET A 248 17.07 9.05 -8.47
CA MET A 248 18.12 8.22 -9.06
C MET A 248 17.68 7.85 -10.48
N VAL A 249 18.57 8.06 -11.45
CA VAL A 249 18.32 7.78 -12.86
C VAL A 249 19.54 7.06 -13.43
N GLU A 250 19.31 6.00 -14.20
CA GLU A 250 20.36 5.32 -14.96
C GLU A 250 20.86 6.24 -16.08
N GLU A 251 22.15 6.59 -16.07
CA GLU A 251 22.78 7.43 -17.10
C GLU A 251 23.57 6.59 -18.09
N LYS A 252 24.16 5.49 -17.62
CA LYS A 252 24.85 4.46 -18.41
C LYS A 252 24.57 3.09 -17.79
N GLU A 253 24.91 2.03 -18.52
CA GLU A 253 24.64 0.63 -18.13
C GLU A 253 25.10 0.26 -16.71
N THR A 254 26.20 0.85 -16.22
CA THR A 254 26.69 0.65 -14.83
C THR A 254 26.67 1.93 -13.98
N VAL A 255 26.26 3.08 -14.54
CA VAL A 255 26.38 4.38 -13.87
C VAL A 255 25.01 5.00 -13.65
N PHE A 256 24.69 5.23 -12.38
CA PHE A 256 23.46 5.86 -11.92
C PHE A 256 23.75 7.26 -11.40
N LYS A 257 23.00 8.23 -11.91
CA LYS A 257 23.04 9.62 -11.46
C LYS A 257 22.01 9.83 -10.35
N VAL A 258 22.49 10.17 -9.16
CA VAL A 258 21.68 10.56 -8.02
C VAL A 258 21.66 12.08 -7.92
N THR A 259 20.47 12.66 -7.95
CA THR A 259 20.26 14.09 -7.74
C THR A 259 19.46 14.35 -6.48
N TYR A 260 19.83 15.39 -5.73
CA TYR A 260 19.09 15.79 -4.55
C TYR A 260 19.06 17.32 -4.38
N SER A 261 17.94 17.81 -3.84
CA SER A 261 17.73 19.24 -3.57
C SER A 261 17.30 19.44 -2.12
N PRO A 262 18.25 19.70 -1.19
CA PRO A 262 17.96 19.99 0.20
C PRO A 262 17.45 21.42 0.33
N THR A 263 16.41 21.65 1.14
CA THR A 263 15.84 23.01 1.31
C THR A 263 16.52 23.84 2.40
N ILE A 264 17.30 23.20 3.28
CA ILE A 264 17.89 23.83 4.47
C ILE A 264 19.37 23.43 4.55
N LYS A 265 20.21 24.33 5.04
CA LYS A 265 21.61 24.02 5.37
C LYS A 265 21.69 23.01 6.53
N GLY A 266 22.74 22.18 6.55
CA GLY A 266 22.94 21.23 7.63
C GLY A 266 23.76 20.01 7.22
N ASN A 267 23.87 19.05 8.13
CA ASN A 267 24.51 17.76 7.83
C ASN A 267 23.46 16.77 7.33
N TYR A 268 23.75 16.15 6.20
CA TYR A 268 22.92 15.14 5.56
C TYR A 268 23.68 13.82 5.47
N LEU A 269 22.96 12.71 5.53
CA LEU A 269 23.49 11.36 5.39
C LEU A 269 22.89 10.74 4.14
N LEU A 270 23.73 10.50 3.13
CA LEU A 270 23.36 9.73 1.95
C LEU A 270 23.64 8.25 2.20
N TYR A 271 22.60 7.45 2.23
CA TYR A 271 22.69 5.99 2.31
C TYR A 271 22.64 5.43 0.89
N VAL A 272 23.66 4.65 0.53
CA VAL A 272 23.67 3.84 -0.68
C VAL A 272 23.78 2.38 -0.26
N LYS A 273 22.84 1.57 -0.74
CA LYS A 273 22.74 0.15 -0.42
C LYS A 273 22.62 -0.67 -1.70
N ILE A 274 23.13 -1.89 -1.65
CA ILE A 274 22.90 -2.92 -2.65
C ILE A 274 22.42 -4.18 -1.93
N ALA A 275 21.28 -4.73 -2.35
CA ALA A 275 20.62 -5.85 -1.69
C ALA A 275 20.54 -5.64 -0.16
N GLU A 276 19.97 -4.50 0.25
CA GLU A 276 19.81 -4.05 1.64
C GLU A 276 21.07 -3.85 2.49
N THR A 277 22.26 -4.04 1.92
CA THR A 277 23.54 -3.85 2.62
C THR A 277 24.21 -2.55 2.18
N ASN A 278 24.75 -1.80 3.15
CA ASN A 278 25.49 -0.56 2.86
C ASN A 278 26.72 -0.84 1.99
N VAL A 279 26.91 -0.03 0.96
CA VAL A 279 28.14 -0.04 0.15
C VAL A 279 29.29 0.62 0.93
N PRO A 280 30.56 0.40 0.54
CA PRO A 280 31.70 1.01 1.19
C PRO A 280 31.58 2.54 1.25
N GLY A 281 31.73 3.10 2.44
CA GLY A 281 31.59 4.54 2.69
C GLY A 281 30.18 5.03 2.99
N SER A 282 29.14 4.20 2.78
CA SER A 282 27.77 4.51 3.21
C SER A 282 27.61 4.31 4.72
N PRO A 283 26.97 5.24 5.45
CA PRO A 283 26.41 6.50 4.95
C PRO A 283 27.47 7.58 4.70
N PHE A 284 27.29 8.34 3.61
CA PHE A 284 28.16 9.47 3.27
C PHE A 284 27.64 10.75 3.96
N SER A 285 28.50 11.39 4.76
CA SER A 285 28.19 12.67 5.41
C SER A 285 28.40 13.83 4.44
N ILE A 286 27.34 14.58 4.17
CA ILE A 286 27.30 15.71 3.23
C ILE A 286 26.98 16.98 4.00
N ILE A 287 27.88 17.96 3.94
CA ILE A 287 27.65 19.28 4.52
C ILE A 287 26.96 20.15 3.47
N VAL A 288 25.73 20.57 3.76
CA VAL A 288 24.97 21.48 2.90
C VAL A 288 25.13 22.91 3.41
N SER A 289 25.73 23.77 2.58
CA SER A 289 25.85 25.20 2.82
C SER A 289 24.62 25.96 2.32
N PRO A 290 24.44 27.24 2.73
CA PRO A 290 23.48 28.14 2.11
C PRO A 290 23.67 28.25 0.60
#